data_AF-A0A2D4PZ52-F1
#
_entry.id   AF-A0A2D4PZ52-F1
#
_cell.length_a   1.000
_cell.length_b   1.000
_cell.length_c   1.000
_cell.angle_alpha   90.00
_cell.angle_beta   90.00
_cell.angle_gamma   90.00
#
_symmetry.space_group_name_H-M   'P 1'
#
loop_
_entity.id
_entity.type
_entity.pdbx_description
1 polymer ?
#
loop_
_entity_poly.entity_id
_entity_poly.type
_entity_poly.pdbx_seq_one_letter_code
_entity_poly.pdbx_strand_id
1 'polypeptide(L)'
;LQIPYEKAEDIRMQEIMKLAHEFLQNFCAGNQQNQALLHKHINLFLNPGILEAVTMQHIFMNNFQLCSEINERVVQHFVHCIETHGRNVQYIKFLQTIVKAEGKFIKKCQDMVMAELVNAGEDVLVFYNDRASFQTLVQMMRSERDRMDENSALMYHIHLVELLAVCTEGKNVYTEIKCNSLLPLDDIVRVVTHEDCIPEVKIAYINFLNHCYVDTEVEMKEIYTSNHMWKLFENFLVDICRTCNNTSDRKHADSILEKYVTEIVMSIVTTFFSSPFSDQSTTLQVRN
;
A
#
# COMPACT_ATOMS: atom_id res chain seq x y z
N LEU A 1 2.74 18.85 24.07
CA LEU A 1 3.65 18.03 23.23
C LEU A 1 5.10 18.49 23.27
N GLN A 2 5.41 19.79 23.36
CA GLN A 2 6.80 20.29 23.40
C GLN A 2 7.44 20.32 24.80
N ILE A 3 6.82 19.71 25.81
CA ILE A 3 7.39 19.71 27.16
C ILE A 3 8.62 18.79 27.12
N PRO A 4 9.83 19.29 27.44
CA PRO A 4 11.03 18.46 27.44
C PRO A 4 10.98 17.47 28.60
N TYR A 5 11.31 16.21 28.33
CA TYR A 5 11.43 15.15 29.32
C TYR A 5 12.38 14.07 28.83
N GLU A 6 12.90 13.26 29.74
CA GLU A 6 13.80 12.16 29.41
C GLU A 6 13.01 10.98 28.86
N LYS A 7 13.00 10.85 27.52
CA LYS A 7 12.25 9.80 26.83
C LYS A 7 12.62 8.38 27.27
N ALA A 8 13.81 8.12 27.79
CA ALA A 8 14.20 6.76 28.21
C ALA A 8 13.84 6.45 29.67
N GLU A 9 13.69 7.46 30.52
CA GLU A 9 13.59 7.28 31.98
C GLU A 9 12.23 7.70 32.55
N ASP A 10 11.58 8.71 31.95
CA ASP A 10 10.30 9.22 32.44
C ASP A 10 9.11 8.53 31.75
N ILE A 11 8.85 7.31 32.21
CA ILE A 11 7.75 6.44 31.73
C ILE A 11 6.38 7.13 31.88
N ARG A 12 6.18 7.92 32.96
CA ARG A 12 4.90 8.62 33.20
C ARG A 12 4.69 9.72 32.18
N MET A 13 5.72 10.49 31.86
CA MET A 13 5.60 11.51 30.84
C MET A 13 5.41 10.91 29.44
N GLN A 14 6.04 9.76 29.13
CA GLN A 14 5.74 9.03 27.90
C GLN A 14 4.25 8.65 27.79
N GLU A 15 3.67 8.13 28.88
CA GLU A 15 2.26 7.76 28.92
C GLU A 15 1.35 8.98 28.73
N ILE A 16 1.65 10.10 29.40
CA ILE A 16 0.94 11.36 29.21
C ILE A 16 1.02 11.84 27.76
N MET A 17 2.20 11.76 27.12
CA MET A 17 2.36 12.14 25.72
C MET A 17 1.57 11.21 24.79
N LYS A 18 1.58 9.89 25.04
CA LYS A 18 0.76 8.93 24.29
C LYS A 18 -0.73 9.28 24.38
N LEU A 19 -1.24 9.51 25.59
CA LEU A 19 -2.65 9.88 25.81
C LEU A 19 -2.99 11.23 25.17
N ALA A 20 -2.05 12.19 25.17
CA ALA A 20 -2.23 13.46 24.48
C ALA A 20 -2.35 13.27 22.96
N HIS A 21 -1.52 12.44 22.35
CA HIS A 21 -1.63 12.10 20.93
C HIS A 21 -2.94 11.39 20.60
N GLU A 22 -3.34 10.41 21.42
CA GLU A 22 -4.61 9.69 21.28
C GLU A 22 -5.82 10.63 21.39
N PHE A 23 -5.79 11.58 22.34
CA PHE A 23 -6.81 12.62 22.44
C PHE A 23 -6.88 13.45 21.16
N LEU A 24 -5.74 13.90 20.61
CA LEU A 24 -5.72 14.72 19.39
C LEU A 24 -6.22 13.93 18.17
N GLN A 25 -5.85 12.65 18.06
CA GLN A 25 -6.31 11.74 17.00
C GLN A 25 -7.83 11.58 17.05
N ASN A 26 -8.39 11.33 18.23
CA ASN A 26 -9.85 11.23 18.43
C ASN A 26 -10.56 12.58 18.24
N PHE A 27 -9.91 13.68 18.62
CA PHE A 27 -10.46 15.03 18.47
C PHE A 27 -10.67 15.39 17.00
N CYS A 28 -9.78 14.99 16.10
CA CYS A 28 -9.92 15.27 14.66
C CYS A 28 -10.56 14.14 13.84
N ALA A 29 -10.73 12.93 14.40
CA ALA A 29 -11.32 11.79 13.71
C ALA A 29 -12.72 12.13 13.12
N GLY A 30 -12.83 12.07 11.80
CA GLY A 30 -14.07 12.36 11.07
C GLY A 30 -14.58 13.80 11.17
N ASN A 31 -13.79 14.73 11.72
CA ASN A 31 -14.18 16.13 11.91
C ASN A 31 -13.23 17.08 11.16
N GLN A 32 -13.67 17.51 9.96
CA GLN A 32 -12.89 18.37 9.08
C GLN A 32 -12.51 19.72 9.70
N GLN A 33 -13.35 20.29 10.57
CA GLN A 33 -13.05 21.56 11.24
C GLN A 33 -11.91 21.38 12.25
N ASN A 34 -11.96 20.31 13.04
CA ASN A 34 -10.91 19.99 14.01
C ASN A 34 -9.60 19.61 13.32
N GLN A 35 -9.68 18.88 12.21
CA GLN A 35 -8.52 18.63 11.34
C GLN A 35 -7.87 19.94 10.87
N ALA A 36 -8.67 20.89 10.36
CA ALA A 36 -8.16 22.20 9.94
C ALA A 36 -7.57 23.03 11.10
N LEU A 37 -8.10 22.89 12.33
CA LEU A 37 -7.53 23.53 13.52
C LEU A 37 -6.15 22.95 13.87
N LEU A 38 -6.01 21.62 13.88
CA LEU A 38 -4.72 20.97 14.13
C LEU A 38 -3.71 21.23 13.01
N HIS A 39 -4.17 21.29 11.76
CA HIS A 39 -3.33 21.59 10.61
C HIS A 39 -2.63 22.96 10.71
N LYS A 40 -3.24 23.97 11.35
CA LYS A 40 -2.56 25.26 11.61
C LYS A 40 -1.29 25.12 12.44
N HIS A 41 -1.13 24.00 13.15
CA HIS A 41 0.00 23.69 14.01
C HIS A 41 0.79 22.45 13.55
N ILE A 42 0.75 22.10 12.25
CA ILE A 42 1.43 20.89 11.72
C ILE A 42 2.91 20.77 12.12
N ASN A 43 3.61 21.90 12.26
CA ASN A 43 5.03 21.91 12.63
C ASN A 43 5.31 21.26 13.99
N LEU A 44 4.30 21.15 14.87
CA LEU A 44 4.43 20.41 16.13
C LEU A 44 4.63 18.90 15.93
N PHE A 45 4.20 18.38 14.79
CA PHE A 45 4.22 16.95 14.46
C PHE A 45 5.30 16.60 13.41
N LEU A 46 6.10 17.57 12.94
CA LEU A 46 7.24 17.31 12.06
C LEU A 46 8.48 16.90 12.87
N ASN A 47 8.31 15.88 13.70
CA ASN A 47 9.38 15.21 14.44
C ASN A 47 9.47 13.75 13.99
N PRO A 48 10.61 13.07 14.17
CA PRO A 48 10.80 11.69 13.74
C PRO A 48 10.12 10.66 14.66
N GLY A 49 8.99 11.00 15.29
CA GLY A 49 8.29 10.11 16.19
C GLY A 49 7.10 9.39 15.54
N ILE A 50 6.82 8.18 16.02
CA ILE A 50 5.74 7.34 15.48
C ILE A 50 4.36 7.90 15.85
N LEU A 51 4.21 8.45 17.07
CA LEU A 51 2.96 9.07 17.51
C LEU A 51 2.61 10.30 16.66
N GLU A 52 3.63 11.06 16.27
CA GLU A 52 3.52 12.20 15.38
C GLU A 52 3.05 11.78 13.98
N ALA A 53 3.60 10.69 13.43
CA ALA A 53 3.15 10.12 12.16
C ALA A 53 1.67 9.71 12.20
N VAL A 54 1.25 9.01 13.26
CA VAL A 54 -0.14 8.58 13.44
C VAL A 54 -1.06 9.78 13.62
N THR A 55 -0.66 10.80 14.38
CA THR A 55 -1.45 12.03 14.51
C THR A 55 -1.56 12.78 13.20
N MET A 56 -0.47 12.88 12.43
CA MET A 56 -0.48 13.46 11.08
C MET A 56 -1.41 12.68 10.15
N GLN A 57 -1.41 11.35 10.22
CA GLN A 57 -2.37 10.52 9.49
C GLN A 57 -3.80 10.95 9.79
N HIS A 58 -4.19 11.06 11.08
CA HIS A 58 -5.55 11.43 11.47
C HIS A 58 -5.95 12.86 11.08
N ILE A 59 -5.00 13.81 11.09
CA ILE A 59 -5.23 15.19 10.66
C ILE A 59 -5.63 15.23 9.17
N PHE A 60 -4.99 14.42 8.32
CA PHE A 60 -5.25 14.40 6.88
C PHE A 60 -6.27 13.35 6.45
N MET A 61 -6.62 12.40 7.33
CA MET A 61 -7.48 11.26 7.01
C MET A 61 -8.82 11.70 6.44
N ASN A 62 -9.08 11.25 5.21
CA ASN A 62 -10.33 11.51 4.49
C ASN A 62 -10.68 13.01 4.37
N ASN A 63 -9.66 13.89 4.29
CA ASN A 63 -9.83 15.33 4.12
C ASN A 63 -9.19 15.80 2.81
N PHE A 64 -9.99 15.83 1.75
CA PHE A 64 -9.49 16.15 0.41
C PHE A 64 -8.84 17.54 0.31
N GLN A 65 -9.40 18.53 1.00
CA GLN A 65 -8.87 19.90 0.96
C GLN A 65 -7.47 19.98 1.55
N LEU A 66 -7.28 19.41 2.76
CA LEU A 66 -5.97 19.44 3.43
C LEU A 66 -4.92 18.65 2.64
N CYS A 67 -5.27 17.47 2.15
CA CYS A 67 -4.34 16.68 1.34
C CYS A 67 -3.94 17.43 0.05
N SER A 68 -4.88 18.10 -0.63
CA SER A 68 -4.59 18.84 -1.87
C SER A 68 -3.65 20.04 -1.66
N GLU A 69 -3.67 20.63 -0.47
CA GLU A 69 -2.83 21.78 -0.09
C GLU A 69 -1.53 21.40 0.63
N ILE A 70 -1.26 20.10 0.77
CA ILE A 70 -0.08 19.65 1.50
C ILE A 70 1.21 20.21 0.90
N ASN A 71 2.11 20.63 1.80
CA ASN A 71 3.43 21.13 1.43
C ASN A 71 4.39 19.95 1.21
N GLU A 72 5.16 20.00 0.12
CA GLU A 72 6.19 19.01 -0.23
C GLU A 72 7.16 18.72 0.91
N ARG A 73 7.49 19.73 1.74
CA ARG A 73 8.37 19.55 2.92
C ARG A 73 7.84 18.54 3.92
N VAL A 74 6.52 18.37 4.01
CA VAL A 74 5.91 17.36 4.89
C VAL A 74 6.17 15.95 4.34
N VAL A 75 6.06 15.78 3.02
CA VAL A 75 6.37 14.51 2.34
C VAL A 75 7.85 14.16 2.52
N GLN A 76 8.72 15.12 2.21
CA GLN A 76 10.18 15.00 2.39
C GLN A 76 10.55 14.61 3.82
N HIS A 77 9.92 15.24 4.82
CA HIS A 77 10.16 14.93 6.23
C HIS A 77 9.86 13.46 6.54
N PHE A 78 8.71 12.93 6.11
CA PHE A 78 8.34 11.55 6.42
C PHE A 78 9.12 10.51 5.62
N VAL A 79 9.50 10.81 4.38
CA VAL A 79 10.43 9.97 3.62
C VAL A 79 11.81 9.95 4.31
N HIS A 80 12.31 11.10 4.72
CA HIS A 80 13.56 11.19 5.46
C HIS A 80 13.53 10.49 6.82
N CYS A 81 12.39 10.50 7.51
CA CYS A 81 12.21 9.72 8.74
C CYS A 81 12.37 8.23 8.49
N ILE A 82 11.90 7.70 7.35
CA ILE A 82 12.10 6.29 6.98
C ILE A 82 13.59 6.01 6.77
N GLU A 83 14.30 6.86 6.03
CA GLU A 83 15.74 6.70 5.76
C GLU A 83 16.58 6.68 7.04
N THR A 84 16.28 7.59 7.98
CA THR A 84 17.18 7.88 9.12
C THR A 84 16.75 7.23 10.44
N HIS A 85 15.46 6.95 10.61
CA HIS A 85 14.88 6.42 11.85
C HIS A 85 14.28 5.02 11.67
N GLY A 86 14.33 4.49 10.44
CA GLY A 86 13.97 3.12 10.13
C GLY A 86 12.61 2.96 9.45
N ARG A 87 12.46 1.79 8.84
CA ARG A 87 11.30 1.39 8.02
C ARG A 87 10.07 1.08 8.86
N ASN A 88 9.45 2.13 9.40
CA ASN A 88 8.22 2.01 10.17
C ASN A 88 6.98 2.19 9.29
N VAL A 89 6.02 1.28 9.46
CA VAL A 89 4.75 1.24 8.73
C VAL A 89 3.94 2.53 8.88
N GLN A 90 3.98 3.21 10.03
CA GLN A 90 3.16 4.40 10.28
C GLN A 90 3.55 5.58 9.38
N TYR A 91 4.83 5.68 8.99
CA TYR A 91 5.26 6.68 8.02
C TYR A 91 4.64 6.41 6.63
N ILE A 92 4.61 5.14 6.21
CA ILE A 92 3.98 4.73 4.94
C ILE A 92 2.46 4.98 4.99
N LYS A 93 1.78 4.65 6.09
CA LYS A 93 0.33 4.91 6.26
C LYS A 93 -0.03 6.39 6.16
N PHE A 94 0.83 7.27 6.67
CA PHE A 94 0.67 8.71 6.46
C PHE A 94 0.77 9.07 4.97
N LEU A 95 1.81 8.58 4.27
CA LEU A 95 1.97 8.82 2.83
C LEU A 95 0.79 8.28 2.00
N GLN A 96 0.24 7.11 2.36
CA GLN A 96 -0.98 6.57 1.74
C GLN A 96 -2.19 7.47 1.94
N THR A 97 -2.30 8.10 3.12
CA THR A 97 -3.44 8.94 3.48
C THR A 97 -3.50 10.23 2.66
N ILE A 98 -2.34 10.79 2.28
CA ILE A 98 -2.28 12.06 1.56
C ILE A 98 -2.46 11.91 0.05
N VAL A 99 -2.25 10.72 -0.51
CA VAL A 99 -2.41 10.46 -1.96
C VAL A 99 -3.86 10.20 -2.37
N LYS A 100 -4.73 9.76 -1.43
CA LYS A 100 -6.15 9.48 -1.68
C LYS A 100 -7.02 9.91 -0.50
N ALA A 101 -8.04 10.72 -0.76
CA ALA A 101 -8.99 11.19 0.25
C ALA A 101 -10.40 11.31 -0.35
N GLU A 102 -11.44 11.01 0.44
CA GLU A 102 -12.85 11.05 0.01
C GLU A 102 -13.13 10.21 -1.25
N GLY A 103 -12.42 9.09 -1.40
CA GLY A 103 -12.49 8.24 -2.59
C GLY A 103 -11.85 8.83 -3.84
N LYS A 104 -11.25 10.02 -3.75
CA LYS A 104 -10.58 10.72 -4.86
C LYS A 104 -9.07 10.59 -4.72
N PHE A 105 -8.42 10.28 -5.83
CA PHE A 105 -6.97 10.33 -5.97
C PHE A 105 -6.51 11.78 -6.17
N ILE A 106 -5.36 12.12 -5.59
CA ILE A 106 -4.79 13.47 -5.61
C ILE A 106 -3.47 13.41 -6.38
N LYS A 107 -3.54 13.57 -7.72
CA LYS A 107 -2.39 13.40 -8.63
C LYS A 107 -1.13 14.14 -8.21
N LYS A 108 -1.29 15.40 -7.77
CA LYS A 108 -0.18 16.19 -7.22
C LYS A 108 0.53 15.50 -6.05
N CYS A 109 -0.22 14.89 -5.13
CA CYS A 109 0.36 14.17 -4.00
C CYS A 109 0.98 12.85 -4.43
N GLN A 110 0.34 12.11 -5.35
CA GLN A 110 0.90 10.89 -5.92
C GLN A 110 2.28 11.18 -6.56
N ASP A 111 2.37 12.24 -7.36
CA ASP A 111 3.62 12.65 -8.01
C ASP A 111 4.71 13.03 -7.00
N MET A 112 4.37 13.85 -6.00
CA MET A 112 5.32 14.25 -4.94
C MET A 112 5.81 13.05 -4.14
N VAL A 113 4.90 12.19 -3.67
CA VAL A 113 5.27 10.99 -2.92
C VAL A 113 6.15 10.07 -3.78
N MET A 114 5.75 9.82 -5.03
CA MET A 114 6.51 8.95 -5.92
C MET A 114 7.93 9.49 -6.19
N ALA A 115 8.06 10.80 -6.40
CA ALA A 115 9.36 11.44 -6.61
C ALA A 115 10.28 11.28 -5.39
N GLU A 116 9.78 11.55 -4.19
CA GLU A 116 10.56 11.43 -2.95
C GLU A 116 10.95 9.98 -2.65
N LEU A 117 10.05 9.01 -2.85
CA LEU A 117 10.36 7.59 -2.68
C LEU A 117 11.47 7.12 -3.63
N VAL A 118 11.41 7.53 -4.90
CA VAL A 118 12.44 7.17 -5.90
C VAL A 118 13.77 7.84 -5.59
N ASN A 119 13.76 9.08 -5.10
CA ASN A 119 14.97 9.79 -4.71
C ASN A 119 15.67 9.12 -3.53
N ALA A 120 14.91 8.63 -2.55
CA ALA A 120 15.43 7.90 -1.40
C ALA A 120 15.96 6.49 -1.75
N GLY A 121 15.52 5.90 -2.87
CA GLY A 121 16.05 4.63 -3.37
C GLY A 121 15.88 3.48 -2.38
N GLU A 122 16.88 2.61 -2.27
CA GLU A 122 16.82 1.36 -1.50
C GLU A 122 16.66 1.56 0.01
N ASP A 123 16.95 2.75 0.55
CA ASP A 123 16.74 3.05 1.97
C ASP A 123 15.25 2.98 2.34
N VAL A 124 14.38 3.34 1.40
CA VAL A 124 12.91 3.33 1.55
C VAL A 124 12.26 2.22 0.71
N LEU A 125 12.68 2.06 -0.55
CA LEU A 125 12.14 1.13 -1.53
C LEU A 125 12.78 -0.26 -1.40
N VAL A 126 12.11 -1.14 -0.65
CA VAL A 126 12.59 -2.52 -0.43
C VAL A 126 11.80 -3.50 -1.28
N PHE A 127 12.46 -4.01 -2.32
CA PHE A 127 11.92 -5.03 -3.21
C PHE A 127 12.72 -6.34 -3.11
N TYR A 128 12.05 -7.44 -3.39
CA TYR A 128 12.60 -8.80 -3.27
C TYR A 128 12.65 -9.48 -4.66
N ASN A 129 13.31 -8.79 -5.59
CA ASN A 129 13.25 -9.10 -7.02
C ASN A 129 14.30 -10.13 -7.47
N ASP A 130 15.46 -10.22 -6.81
CA ASP A 130 16.46 -11.24 -7.09
C ASP A 130 16.15 -12.57 -6.37
N ARG A 131 16.83 -13.64 -6.79
CA ARG A 131 16.58 -14.99 -6.27
C ARG A 131 16.81 -15.11 -4.76
N ALA A 132 17.81 -14.44 -4.20
CA ALA A 132 18.13 -14.54 -2.79
C ALA A 132 17.14 -13.73 -1.95
N SER A 133 16.87 -12.48 -2.34
CA SER A 133 15.89 -11.64 -1.65
C SER A 133 14.48 -12.23 -1.72
N PHE A 134 14.09 -12.83 -2.84
CA PHE A 134 12.79 -13.51 -2.96
C PHE A 134 12.63 -14.67 -1.95
N GLN A 135 13.69 -15.44 -1.69
CA GLN A 135 13.64 -16.48 -0.65
C GLN A 135 13.47 -15.88 0.75
N THR A 136 14.05 -14.70 1.01
CA THR A 136 13.80 -13.97 2.26
C THR A 136 12.32 -13.58 2.37
N LEU A 137 11.70 -13.06 1.31
CA LEU A 137 10.27 -12.73 1.30
C LEU A 137 9.40 -13.96 1.60
N VAL A 138 9.69 -15.09 0.96
CA VAL A 138 9.00 -16.37 1.23
C VAL A 138 9.16 -16.78 2.69
N GLN A 139 10.36 -16.65 3.25
CA GLN A 139 10.60 -17.00 4.65
C GLN A 139 9.82 -16.09 5.61
N MET A 140 9.72 -14.79 5.32
CA MET A 140 8.92 -13.85 6.11
C MET A 140 7.43 -14.22 6.06
N MET A 141 6.89 -14.52 4.87
CA MET A 141 5.50 -14.97 4.71
C MET A 141 5.20 -16.25 5.51
N ARG A 142 6.14 -17.21 5.51
CA ARG A 142 6.01 -18.44 6.30
C ARG A 142 6.00 -18.15 7.81
N SER A 143 6.86 -17.25 8.29
CA SER A 143 6.95 -16.95 9.73
C SER A 143 5.78 -16.15 10.26
N GLU A 144 5.16 -15.30 9.45
CA GLU A 144 4.10 -14.38 9.88
C GLU A 144 2.68 -14.91 9.60
N ARG A 145 2.56 -16.10 9.01
CA ARG A 145 1.28 -16.71 8.59
C ARG A 145 0.24 -16.84 9.70
N ASP A 146 0.66 -17.17 10.92
CA ASP A 146 -0.26 -17.36 12.06
C ASP A 146 -0.37 -16.10 12.94
N ARG A 147 0.62 -15.20 12.85
CA ARG A 147 0.67 -13.98 13.64
C ARG A 147 1.49 -12.93 12.91
N MET A 148 0.78 -12.06 12.21
CA MET A 148 1.38 -10.92 11.55
C MET A 148 1.69 -9.82 12.58
N ASP A 149 2.94 -9.40 12.66
CA ASP A 149 3.36 -8.28 13.50
C ASP A 149 3.19 -6.97 12.72
N GLU A 150 2.46 -6.01 13.28
CA GLU A 150 2.18 -4.72 12.64
C GLU A 150 3.45 -3.88 12.36
N ASN A 151 4.57 -4.22 13.00
CA ASN A 151 5.86 -3.53 12.80
C ASN A 151 6.89 -4.41 12.07
N SER A 152 6.48 -5.51 11.44
CA SER A 152 7.40 -6.40 10.74
C SER A 152 7.92 -5.82 9.43
N ALA A 153 9.03 -6.38 8.95
CA ALA A 153 9.58 -6.06 7.64
C ALA A 153 8.62 -6.46 6.50
N LEU A 154 7.84 -7.54 6.69
CA LEU A 154 6.82 -7.95 5.74
C LEU A 154 5.66 -6.95 5.70
N MET A 155 5.20 -6.49 6.85
CA MET A 155 4.14 -5.49 6.93
C MET A 155 4.55 -4.16 6.30
N TYR A 156 5.81 -3.73 6.52
CA TYR A 156 6.36 -2.57 5.82
C TYR A 156 6.33 -2.77 4.29
N HIS A 157 6.76 -3.95 3.81
CA HIS A 157 6.75 -4.27 2.39
C HIS A 157 5.34 -4.30 1.79
N ILE A 158 4.35 -4.88 2.49
CA ILE A 158 2.94 -4.89 2.08
C ILE A 158 2.43 -3.46 1.91
N HIS A 159 2.61 -2.61 2.93
CA HIS A 159 2.16 -1.22 2.85
C HIS A 159 2.92 -0.39 1.82
N LEU A 160 4.19 -0.70 1.56
CA LEU A 160 4.95 -0.08 0.49
C LEU A 160 4.33 -0.40 -0.88
N VAL A 161 4.03 -1.68 -1.17
CA VAL A 161 3.39 -2.09 -2.42
C VAL A 161 1.98 -1.47 -2.55
N GLU A 162 1.21 -1.42 -1.47
CA GLU A 162 -0.08 -0.73 -1.44
C GLU A 162 0.05 0.77 -1.72
N LEU A 163 1.06 1.45 -1.16
CA LEU A 163 1.31 2.87 -1.43
C LEU A 163 1.58 3.09 -2.92
N LEU A 164 2.42 2.25 -3.54
CA LEU A 164 2.70 2.32 -4.96
C LEU A 164 1.43 2.07 -5.79
N ALA A 165 0.57 1.11 -5.38
CA ALA A 165 -0.70 0.85 -6.05
C ALA A 165 -1.61 2.09 -6.02
N VAL A 166 -1.78 2.72 -4.85
CA VAL A 166 -2.59 3.93 -4.70
C VAL A 166 -1.96 5.13 -5.42
N CYS A 167 -0.64 5.19 -5.57
CA CYS A 167 0.02 6.21 -6.40
C CYS A 167 -0.33 6.07 -7.89
N THR A 168 -0.51 4.85 -8.39
CA THR A 168 -0.90 4.58 -9.79
C THR A 168 -2.41 4.65 -10.05
N GLU A 169 -3.23 4.49 -9.00
CA GLU A 169 -4.69 4.55 -9.12
C GLU A 169 -5.16 5.91 -9.68
N GLY A 170 -6.15 5.89 -10.57
CA GLY A 170 -6.64 7.11 -11.25
C GLY A 170 -5.85 7.51 -12.49
N LYS A 171 -5.15 6.55 -13.10
CA LYS A 171 -4.46 6.68 -14.39
C LYS A 171 -3.39 7.77 -14.38
N ASN A 172 -2.44 7.63 -13.47
CA ASN A 172 -1.34 8.57 -13.34
C ASN A 172 -0.09 8.03 -14.08
N VAL A 173 -0.01 8.36 -15.38
CA VAL A 173 1.07 7.94 -16.30
C VAL A 173 2.47 8.08 -15.71
N TYR A 174 2.76 9.19 -15.04
CA TYR A 174 4.09 9.44 -14.46
C TYR A 174 4.44 8.36 -13.43
N THR A 175 3.51 8.10 -12.50
CA THR A 175 3.71 7.09 -11.46
C THR A 175 3.66 5.67 -12.01
N GLU A 176 2.79 5.38 -13.01
CA GLU A 176 2.69 4.08 -13.67
C GLU A 176 4.04 3.68 -14.31
N ILE A 177 4.66 4.60 -15.07
CA ILE A 177 5.96 4.36 -15.71
C ILE A 177 7.04 4.06 -14.67
N LYS A 178 7.08 4.82 -13.57
CA LYS A 178 8.05 4.61 -12.49
C LYS A 178 7.81 3.28 -11.78
N CYS A 179 6.57 3.00 -11.39
CA CYS A 179 6.19 1.79 -10.67
C CYS A 179 6.45 0.52 -11.49
N ASN A 180 6.16 0.55 -12.79
CA ASN A 180 6.45 -0.56 -13.71
C ASN A 180 7.95 -0.95 -13.70
N SER A 181 8.85 0.04 -13.61
CA SER A 181 10.30 -0.21 -13.54
C SER A 181 10.77 -0.77 -12.19
N LEU A 182 10.02 -0.49 -11.11
CA LEU A 182 10.36 -0.91 -9.75
C LEU A 182 9.88 -2.33 -9.45
N LEU A 183 8.69 -2.69 -9.92
CA LEU A 183 8.07 -3.98 -9.67
C LEU A 183 7.50 -4.57 -10.98
N PRO A 184 8.32 -5.29 -11.77
CA PRO A 184 7.93 -5.87 -13.05
C PRO A 184 6.84 -6.94 -12.94
N LEU A 185 6.14 -7.17 -14.06
CA LEU A 185 5.06 -8.16 -14.14
C LEU A 185 5.51 -9.58 -13.74
N ASP A 186 6.69 -10.00 -14.19
CA ASP A 186 7.28 -11.31 -13.86
C ASP A 186 7.42 -11.51 -12.35
N ASP A 187 7.89 -10.48 -11.62
CA ASP A 187 8.07 -10.54 -10.18
C ASP A 187 6.73 -10.57 -9.44
N ILE A 188 5.72 -9.82 -9.93
CA ILE A 188 4.35 -9.88 -9.40
C ILE A 188 3.79 -11.30 -9.52
N VAL A 189 3.86 -11.89 -10.71
CA VAL A 189 3.34 -13.25 -10.94
C VAL A 189 4.09 -14.25 -10.07
N ARG A 190 5.43 -14.13 -9.98
CA ARG A 190 6.25 -15.02 -9.16
C ARG A 190 5.85 -14.97 -7.69
N VAL A 191 5.58 -13.78 -7.14
CA VAL A 191 5.16 -13.60 -5.74
C VAL A 191 3.76 -14.18 -5.53
N VAL A 192 2.78 -13.76 -6.32
CA VAL A 192 1.36 -14.13 -6.10
C VAL A 192 1.12 -15.63 -6.29
N THR A 193 1.80 -16.24 -7.26
CA THR A 193 1.62 -17.67 -7.58
C THR A 193 2.43 -18.60 -6.66
N HIS A 194 3.28 -18.06 -5.78
CA HIS A 194 4.05 -18.86 -4.83
C HIS A 194 3.13 -19.57 -3.83
N GLU A 195 3.42 -20.82 -3.50
CA GLU A 195 2.58 -21.67 -2.63
C GLU A 195 2.40 -21.11 -1.21
N ASP A 196 3.43 -20.44 -0.70
CA ASP A 196 3.44 -19.80 0.62
C ASP A 196 2.98 -18.32 0.60
N CYS A 197 2.48 -17.82 -0.52
CA CYS A 197 2.00 -16.45 -0.59
C CYS A 197 0.72 -16.27 0.25
N ILE A 198 0.78 -15.37 1.24
CA ILE A 198 -0.33 -15.10 2.16
C ILE A 198 -1.33 -14.09 1.55
N PRO A 199 -2.62 -14.13 1.96
CA PRO A 199 -3.66 -13.27 1.40
C PRO A 199 -3.34 -11.77 1.41
N GLU A 200 -2.68 -11.26 2.45
CA GLU A 200 -2.30 -9.85 2.61
C GLU A 200 -1.34 -9.39 1.51
N VAL A 201 -0.33 -10.22 1.21
CA VAL A 201 0.61 -9.96 0.12
C VAL A 201 -0.12 -10.04 -1.22
N LYS A 202 -1.02 -11.03 -1.41
CA LYS A 202 -1.83 -11.14 -2.64
C LYS A 202 -2.70 -9.90 -2.87
N ILE A 203 -3.33 -9.35 -1.83
CA ILE A 203 -4.14 -8.13 -1.92
C ILE A 203 -3.29 -6.96 -2.43
N ALA A 204 -2.14 -6.71 -1.79
CA ALA A 204 -1.27 -5.59 -2.17
C ALA A 204 -0.78 -5.72 -3.63
N TYR A 205 -0.27 -6.90 -3.99
CA TYR A 205 0.30 -7.16 -5.31
C TYR A 205 -0.74 -7.16 -6.43
N ILE A 206 -1.94 -7.70 -6.20
CA ILE A 206 -3.01 -7.70 -7.22
C ILE A 206 -3.64 -6.32 -7.39
N ASN A 207 -3.77 -5.53 -6.31
CA ASN A 207 -4.17 -4.13 -6.45
C ASN A 207 -3.13 -3.33 -7.24
N PHE A 208 -1.84 -3.54 -6.95
CA PHE A 208 -0.76 -2.94 -7.73
C PHE A 208 -0.83 -3.35 -9.20
N LEU A 209 -0.99 -4.64 -9.51
CA LEU A 209 -1.16 -5.14 -10.87
C LEU A 209 -2.36 -4.49 -11.57
N ASN A 210 -3.49 -4.41 -10.88
CA ASN A 210 -4.71 -3.83 -11.41
C ASN A 210 -4.48 -2.37 -11.81
N HIS A 211 -3.93 -1.54 -10.92
CA HIS A 211 -3.78 -0.11 -11.19
C HIS A 211 -2.56 0.26 -12.04
N CYS A 212 -1.49 -0.54 -12.00
CA CYS A 212 -0.23 -0.25 -12.70
C CYS A 212 -0.08 -0.99 -14.04
N TYR A 213 -0.92 -2.00 -14.33
CA TYR A 213 -0.85 -2.75 -15.60
C TYR A 213 -2.19 -2.94 -16.31
N VAL A 214 -3.31 -3.10 -15.60
CA VAL A 214 -4.60 -3.46 -16.21
C VAL A 214 -5.47 -2.22 -16.47
N ASP A 215 -5.70 -1.39 -15.46
CA ASP A 215 -6.45 -0.13 -15.53
C ASP A 215 -5.53 1.08 -15.68
N THR A 216 -4.60 1.00 -16.62
CA THR A 216 -3.63 2.06 -16.89
C THR A 216 -4.14 3.06 -17.91
N GLU A 217 -3.45 4.20 -18.01
CA GLU A 217 -3.68 5.14 -19.11
C GLU A 217 -3.13 4.60 -20.43
N VAL A 218 -1.94 3.97 -20.39
CA VAL A 218 -1.25 3.43 -21.56
C VAL A 218 -1.39 1.91 -21.57
N GLU A 219 -1.81 1.36 -22.71
CA GLU A 219 -1.99 -0.08 -22.89
C GLU A 219 -0.68 -0.85 -22.66
N MET A 220 -0.72 -1.79 -21.71
CA MET A 220 0.40 -2.67 -21.38
C MET A 220 0.28 -4.00 -22.12
N LYS A 221 0.69 -4.04 -23.40
CA LYS A 221 0.54 -5.22 -24.28
C LYS A 221 0.99 -6.55 -23.68
N GLU A 222 2.01 -6.51 -22.82
CA GLU A 222 2.57 -7.68 -22.15
C GLU A 222 1.53 -8.49 -21.36
N ILE A 223 0.49 -7.85 -20.80
CA ILE A 223 -0.56 -8.57 -20.05
C ILE A 223 -1.44 -9.44 -20.95
N TYR A 224 -1.47 -9.19 -22.26
CA TYR A 224 -2.25 -9.94 -23.24
C TYR A 224 -1.42 -10.91 -24.07
N THR A 225 -0.13 -10.61 -24.29
CA THR A 225 0.75 -11.43 -25.13
C THR A 225 1.50 -12.52 -24.37
N SER A 226 1.64 -12.36 -23.06
CA SER A 226 2.32 -13.32 -22.19
C SER A 226 1.35 -14.27 -21.48
N ASN A 227 1.86 -15.38 -20.94
CA ASN A 227 1.08 -16.32 -20.14
C ASN A 227 0.89 -15.86 -18.67
N HIS A 228 1.32 -14.64 -18.32
CA HIS A 228 1.32 -14.13 -16.94
C HIS A 228 -0.09 -14.02 -16.36
N MET A 229 -1.02 -13.39 -17.08
CA MET A 229 -2.40 -13.25 -16.62
C MET A 229 -3.10 -14.61 -16.50
N TRP A 230 -2.84 -15.54 -17.41
CA TRP A 230 -3.40 -16.90 -17.34
C TRP A 230 -2.91 -17.67 -16.12
N LYS A 231 -1.61 -17.61 -15.80
CA LYS A 231 -1.07 -18.20 -14.56
C LYS A 231 -1.71 -17.60 -13.31
N LEU A 232 -1.97 -16.28 -13.31
CA LEU A 232 -2.67 -15.62 -12.21
C LEU A 232 -4.13 -16.09 -12.10
N PHE A 233 -4.86 -16.20 -13.22
CA PHE A 233 -6.22 -16.71 -13.22
C PHE A 233 -6.30 -18.16 -12.73
N GLU A 234 -5.37 -19.02 -13.12
CA GLU A 234 -5.24 -20.38 -12.56
C GLU A 234 -5.03 -20.35 -11.04
N ASN A 235 -4.18 -19.45 -10.54
CA ASN A 235 -3.97 -19.26 -9.11
C ASN A 235 -5.23 -18.75 -8.39
N PHE A 236 -5.95 -17.80 -9.00
CA PHE A 236 -7.21 -17.28 -8.45
C PHE A 236 -8.26 -18.38 -8.32
N LEU A 237 -8.33 -19.32 -9.27
CA LEU A 237 -9.22 -20.48 -9.16
C LEU A 237 -8.89 -21.34 -7.93
N VAL A 238 -7.61 -21.55 -7.64
CA VAL A 238 -7.19 -22.28 -6.43
C VAL A 238 -7.67 -21.56 -5.17
N ASP A 239 -7.51 -20.24 -5.10
CA ASP A 239 -7.96 -19.45 -3.95
C ASP A 239 -9.48 -19.40 -3.82
N ILE A 240 -10.22 -19.24 -4.93
CA ILE A 240 -11.68 -19.31 -4.96
C ILE A 240 -12.15 -20.68 -4.42
N CYS A 241 -11.55 -21.77 -4.89
CA CYS A 241 -11.87 -23.11 -4.41
C CYS A 241 -11.59 -23.28 -2.91
N ARG A 242 -10.46 -22.75 -2.40
CA ARG A 242 -10.14 -22.77 -0.96
C ARG A 242 -11.20 -22.03 -0.16
N THR A 243 -11.59 -20.83 -0.59
CA THR A 243 -12.65 -20.04 0.05
C THR A 243 -13.97 -20.78 0.06
N CYS A 244 -14.39 -21.37 -1.06
CA CYS A 244 -15.65 -22.13 -1.14
C CYS A 244 -15.64 -23.38 -0.24
N ASN A 245 -14.52 -24.10 -0.15
CA ASN A 245 -14.43 -25.34 0.60
C ASN A 245 -14.33 -25.14 2.12
N ASN A 246 -13.86 -23.97 2.59
CA ASN A 246 -13.74 -23.66 4.02
C ASN A 246 -15.07 -23.21 4.67
N THR A 247 -16.16 -23.09 3.89
CA THR A 247 -17.45 -22.53 4.34
C THR A 247 -18.23 -23.38 5.36
N SER A 248 -17.83 -24.63 5.63
CA SER A 248 -18.51 -25.52 6.58
C SER A 248 -18.25 -25.19 8.06
N ASP A 249 -17.16 -24.48 8.39
CA ASP A 249 -16.85 -24.02 9.74
C ASP A 249 -16.64 -22.50 9.79
N ARG A 250 -17.76 -21.76 9.79
CA ARG A 250 -17.78 -20.29 9.81
C ARG A 250 -17.03 -19.65 10.98
N LYS A 251 -16.70 -20.39 12.05
CA LYS A 251 -15.95 -19.87 13.20
C LYS A 251 -14.44 -19.74 12.93
N HIS A 252 -13.92 -20.41 11.89
CA HIS A 252 -12.51 -20.40 11.51
C HIS A 252 -12.32 -19.98 10.04
N ALA A 253 -13.26 -19.23 9.48
CA ALA A 253 -13.16 -18.72 8.12
C ALA A 253 -12.01 -17.69 8.03
N ASP A 254 -11.15 -17.84 7.01
CA ASP A 254 -10.12 -16.86 6.68
C ASP A 254 -10.77 -15.65 6.01
N SER A 255 -11.11 -14.65 6.83
CA SER A 255 -11.79 -13.43 6.36
C SER A 255 -10.97 -12.61 5.38
N ILE A 256 -9.64 -12.71 5.43
CA ILE A 256 -8.76 -11.93 4.55
C ILE A 256 -8.74 -12.60 3.17
N LEU A 257 -8.64 -13.94 3.12
CA LEU A 257 -8.77 -14.69 1.89
C LEU A 257 -10.15 -14.51 1.24
N GLU A 258 -11.23 -14.51 2.04
CA GLU A 258 -12.58 -14.19 1.57
C GLU A 258 -12.61 -12.81 0.91
N LYS A 259 -12.15 -11.77 1.61
CA LYS A 259 -12.09 -10.39 1.09
C LYS A 259 -11.28 -10.31 -0.20
N TYR A 260 -10.11 -10.93 -0.23
CA TYR A 260 -9.26 -11.01 -1.42
C TYR A 260 -10.02 -11.58 -2.62
N VAL A 261 -10.71 -12.71 -2.44
CA VAL A 261 -11.47 -13.36 -3.51
C VAL A 261 -12.68 -12.53 -3.92
N THR A 262 -13.48 -12.03 -2.97
CA THR A 262 -14.76 -11.39 -3.29
C THR A 262 -14.61 -9.96 -3.82
N GLU A 263 -13.56 -9.25 -3.40
CA GLU A 263 -13.34 -7.85 -3.79
C GLU A 263 -12.24 -7.74 -4.85
N ILE A 264 -11.03 -8.21 -4.52
CA ILE A 264 -9.82 -7.90 -5.30
C ILE A 264 -9.77 -8.74 -6.58
N VAL A 265 -9.96 -10.06 -6.47
CA VAL A 265 -9.99 -10.97 -7.63
C VAL A 265 -11.14 -10.61 -8.56
N MET A 266 -12.34 -10.37 -8.03
CA MET A 266 -13.49 -9.96 -8.84
C MET A 266 -13.25 -8.62 -9.55
N SER A 267 -12.62 -7.65 -8.86
CA SER A 267 -12.28 -6.37 -9.46
C SER A 267 -11.33 -6.54 -10.64
N ILE A 268 -10.17 -7.19 -10.47
CA ILE A 268 -9.18 -7.30 -11.54
C ILE A 268 -9.69 -8.14 -12.72
N VAL A 269 -10.45 -9.20 -12.47
CA VAL A 269 -11.07 -10.00 -13.54
C VAL A 269 -12.05 -9.15 -14.35
N THR A 270 -12.92 -8.41 -13.66
CA THR A 270 -13.89 -7.53 -14.32
C THR A 270 -13.19 -6.45 -15.14
N THR A 271 -12.19 -5.80 -14.58
CA THR A 271 -11.42 -4.74 -15.25
C THR A 271 -10.66 -5.28 -16.47
N PHE A 272 -10.00 -6.43 -16.33
CA PHE A 272 -9.23 -7.05 -17.41
C PHE A 272 -10.12 -7.40 -18.61
N PHE A 273 -11.27 -8.04 -18.39
CA PHE A 273 -12.17 -8.44 -19.48
C PHE A 273 -13.07 -7.31 -20.00
N SER A 274 -13.27 -6.24 -19.23
CA SER A 274 -13.97 -5.03 -19.72
C SER A 274 -13.06 -4.15 -20.57
N SER A 275 -11.75 -4.38 -20.55
CA SER A 275 -10.77 -3.63 -21.32
C SER A 275 -10.99 -3.86 -22.82
N PRO A 276 -11.11 -2.79 -23.64
CA PRO A 276 -11.28 -2.92 -25.09
C PRO A 276 -10.08 -3.58 -25.79
N PHE A 277 -8.94 -3.69 -25.10
CA PHE A 277 -7.72 -4.33 -25.59
C PHE A 277 -7.74 -5.87 -25.44
N SER A 278 -8.58 -6.40 -24.55
CA SER A 278 -8.71 -7.85 -24.34
C SER A 278 -9.33 -8.55 -25.56
N ASP A 279 -10.33 -7.93 -26.20
CA ASP A 279 -11.02 -8.46 -27.39
C ASP A 279 -10.11 -8.59 -28.62
N GLN A 280 -9.11 -7.73 -28.76
CA GLN A 280 -8.22 -7.72 -29.93
C GLN A 280 -7.14 -8.81 -29.89
N SER A 281 -6.82 -9.31 -28.69
CA SER A 281 -5.76 -10.29 -28.49
C SER A 281 -6.23 -11.74 -28.71
N THR A 282 -7.49 -12.02 -28.39
CA THR A 282 -8.11 -13.35 -28.60
C THR A 282 -8.25 -13.69 -30.10
N THR A 283 -8.41 -12.68 -30.96
CA THR A 283 -8.52 -12.86 -32.42
C THR A 283 -7.20 -13.27 -33.09
N LEU A 284 -6.06 -13.02 -32.45
CA LEU A 284 -4.74 -13.39 -32.97
C LEU A 284 -4.39 -14.86 -32.71
N GLN A 285 -4.92 -15.48 -31.64
CA GLN A 285 -4.66 -16.90 -31.36
C GLN A 285 -5.43 -17.87 -32.26
N VAL A 286 -6.55 -17.46 -32.86
CA VAL A 286 -7.37 -18.32 -33.75
C VAL A 286 -6.77 -18.43 -35.17
N ARG A 287 -5.65 -17.75 -35.47
CA ARG A 287 -5.04 -17.69 -36.81
C ARG A 287 -3.71 -18.43 -36.98
N ASN A 288 -3.31 -19.30 -36.05
CA ASN A 288 -2.18 -20.21 -36.23
C ASN A 288 -2.61 -21.67 -36.28
#